data_AF-A0A368G753-F1
#
_entry.id   AF-A0A368G753-F1
#
_cell.length_a   1.000
_cell.length_b   1.000
_cell.length_c   1.000
_cell.angle_alpha   90.00
_cell.angle_beta   90.00
_cell.angle_gamma   90.00
#
_symmetry.space_group_name_H-M   'P 1'
#
loop_
_entity.id
_entity.type
_entity.pdbx_description
1 polymer ?
#
loop_
_entity_poly.entity_id
_entity_poly.type
_entity_poly.pdbx_seq_one_letter_code
_entity_poly.pdbx_strand_id
1 'polypeptide(L)'
;LSSAVAQVILTKKHGTHGRYTEYDVEAQQIYRPANKESFNSVIKIPNRCKVTTGVRYIVGCTLGNTCDYVVPFTLTPRRKPRAKNTKASSSSD
;
A
#
# COMPACT_ATOMS: atom_id res chain seq x y z
N LEU A 1 -11.14 11.15 -1.34
CA LEU A 1 -10.51 10.47 -0.18
C LEU A 1 -10.84 9.00 -0.30
N SER A 2 -9.83 8.12 -0.32
CA SER A 2 -10.05 6.68 -0.47
C SER A 2 -10.77 6.10 0.76
N SER A 3 -11.82 5.31 0.53
CA SER A 3 -12.67 4.73 1.57
C SER A 3 -12.08 3.44 2.15
N ALA A 4 -11.26 2.74 1.37
CA ALA A 4 -10.58 1.52 1.79
C ALA A 4 -9.09 1.61 1.47
N VAL A 5 -8.24 1.23 2.43
CA VAL A 5 -6.77 1.21 2.24
C VAL A 5 -6.25 -0.13 2.71
N ALA A 6 -5.51 -0.81 1.85
CA ALA A 6 -4.98 -2.14 2.12
C ALA A 6 -3.63 -2.37 1.45
N GLN A 7 -2.85 -3.26 2.03
CA GLN A 7 -1.73 -3.93 1.39
C GLN A 7 -2.26 -5.14 0.64
N VAL A 8 -1.97 -5.22 -0.66
CA VAL A 8 -2.45 -6.29 -1.54
C VAL A 8 -1.32 -6.84 -2.41
N ILE A 9 -1.47 -8.08 -2.88
CA ILE A 9 -0.67 -8.65 -3.97
C ILE A 9 -1.58 -8.72 -5.21
N LEU A 10 -1.11 -8.20 -6.34
CA LEU A 10 -1.84 -8.34 -7.61
C LEU A 10 -1.60 -9.75 -8.15
N THR A 11 -2.62 -10.57 -8.32
CA THR A 11 -2.45 -11.99 -8.69
C THR A 11 -2.74 -12.25 -10.16
N LYS A 12 -3.78 -11.62 -10.72
CA LYS A 12 -4.17 -11.79 -12.12
C LYS A 12 -4.55 -10.45 -12.74
N LYS A 13 -4.11 -10.23 -13.98
CA LYS A 13 -4.55 -9.11 -14.82
C LYS A 13 -5.70 -9.59 -15.70
N HIS A 14 -6.81 -8.84 -15.70
CA HIS A 14 -7.94 -9.08 -16.59
C HIS A 14 -7.87 -8.15 -17.81
N GLY A 15 -9.02 -7.68 -18.29
CA GLY A 15 -9.16 -6.73 -19.38
C GLY A 15 -8.99 -5.27 -18.95
N THR A 16 -8.73 -4.43 -19.94
CA THR A 16 -8.76 -2.97 -19.79
C THR A 16 -10.15 -2.47 -20.19
N HIS A 17 -10.81 -1.73 -19.30
CA HIS A 17 -12.12 -1.14 -19.52
C HIS A 17 -12.02 0.38 -19.37
N GLY A 18 -12.07 1.09 -20.50
CA GLY A 18 -11.90 2.54 -20.53
C GLY A 18 -10.55 2.98 -19.96
N ARG A 19 -10.56 3.72 -18.85
CA ARG A 19 -9.36 4.30 -18.21
C ARG A 19 -8.73 3.41 -17.13
N TYR A 20 -9.28 2.22 -16.90
CA TYR A 20 -8.86 1.33 -15.83
C TYR A 20 -8.62 -0.09 -16.33
N THR A 21 -7.74 -0.80 -15.62
CA THR A 21 -7.50 -2.23 -15.80
C THR A 21 -7.92 -2.94 -14.52
N GLU A 22 -8.63 -4.05 -14.66
CA GLU A 22 -9.06 -4.88 -13.54
C GLU A 22 -7.99 -5.90 -13.17
N TYR A 23 -7.79 -6.07 -11.85
CA TYR A 23 -6.85 -7.03 -11.30
C TYR A 23 -7.50 -7.80 -10.16
N ASP A 24 -7.27 -9.12 -10.15
CA ASP A 24 -7.49 -9.92 -8.95
C ASP A 24 -6.42 -9.55 -7.92
N VAL A 25 -6.82 -9.50 -6.66
CA VAL A 25 -5.95 -9.15 -5.55
C VAL A 25 -6.15 -10.06 -4.36
N GLU A 26 -5.03 -10.34 -3.70
CA GLU A 26 -4.99 -11.00 -2.41
C GLU A 26 -4.65 -9.97 -1.34
N ALA A 27 -5.58 -9.73 -0.42
CA ALA A 27 -5.37 -8.80 0.69
C ALA A 27 -4.43 -9.42 1.74
N GLN A 28 -3.39 -8.69 2.10
CA GLN A 28 -2.41 -9.10 3.10
C GLN A 28 -2.65 -8.39 4.45
N GLN A 29 -3.00 -7.11 4.39
CA GLN A 29 -3.31 -6.30 5.57
C GLN A 29 -4.27 -5.18 5.19
N ILE A 30 -5.29 -4.93 6.00
CA ILE A 30 -6.25 -3.84 5.79
C ILE A 30 -5.95 -2.74 6.81
N TYR A 31 -5.71 -1.52 6.33
CA TYR A 31 -5.44 -0.35 7.16
C TYR A 31 -6.69 0.50 7.39
N ARG A 32 -7.62 0.51 6.43
CA ARG A 32 -8.86 1.28 6.52
C ARG A 32 -10.03 0.58 5.81
N PRO A 33 -11.22 0.51 6.43
CA PRO A 33 -11.42 0.67 7.87
C PRO A 33 -10.73 -0.46 8.64
N ALA A 34 -10.20 -0.18 9.84
CA ALA A 34 -9.39 -1.13 10.60
C ALA A 34 -10.15 -2.41 10.99
N ASN A 35 -11.48 -2.33 11.12
CA ASN A 35 -12.34 -3.43 11.56
C ASN A 35 -12.88 -4.27 10.38
N LYS A 36 -12.32 -4.11 9.18
CA LYS A 36 -12.77 -4.85 8.01
C LYS A 36 -11.96 -6.13 7.88
N GLU A 37 -12.66 -7.27 7.80
CA GLU A 37 -12.02 -8.59 7.66
C GLU A 37 -11.73 -8.93 6.19
N SER A 38 -12.39 -8.26 5.25
CA SER A 38 -12.27 -8.56 3.82
C SER A 38 -12.05 -7.31 2.98
N PHE A 39 -11.25 -7.46 1.92
CA PHE A 39 -11.06 -6.47 0.88
C PHE A 39 -11.64 -7.02 -0.42
N ASN A 40 -12.00 -6.13 -1.35
CA ASN A 40 -12.56 -6.56 -2.62
C ASN A 40 -11.51 -7.38 -3.38
N SER A 41 -11.89 -8.58 -3.82
CA SER A 41 -11.02 -9.49 -4.56
C SER A 41 -10.63 -8.99 -5.93
N VAL A 42 -11.38 -8.02 -6.48
CA VAL A 42 -11.10 -7.36 -7.76
C VAL A 42 -11.06 -5.85 -7.56
N ILE A 43 -9.97 -5.23 -8.03
CA ILE A 43 -9.81 -3.77 -8.03
C ILE A 43 -9.57 -3.21 -9.43
N LYS A 44 -9.92 -1.93 -9.61
CA LYS A 44 -9.72 -1.16 -10.84
C LYS A 44 -8.56 -0.20 -10.65
N ILE A 45 -7.47 -0.46 -11.36
CA ILE A 45 -6.25 0.36 -11.32
C ILE A 45 -6.22 1.27 -12.56
N PRO A 46 -5.98 2.59 -12.41
CA PRO A 46 -5.83 3.47 -13.57
C PRO A 46 -4.74 3.00 -14.53
N ASN A 47 -4.99 3.01 -15.84
CA ASN A 47 -4.04 2.50 -16.85
C ASN A 47 -2.68 3.23 -16.84
N ARG A 48 -2.63 4.45 -16.30
CA ARG A 48 -1.40 5.23 -16.12
C ARG A 48 -0.46 4.67 -15.05
N CYS A 49 -0.97 3.83 -14.15
CA CYS A 49 -0.18 3.20 -13.09
C CYS A 49 0.58 2.00 -13.66
N LYS A 50 1.91 2.04 -13.58
CA LYS A 50 2.76 0.91 -13.97
C LYS A 50 2.82 -0.10 -12.82
N VAL A 51 2.03 -1.16 -12.92
CA VAL A 51 1.92 -2.22 -11.91
C VAL A 51 2.21 -3.59 -12.52
N THR A 52 2.70 -4.50 -11.69
CA THR A 52 3.09 -5.85 -12.09
C THR A 52 2.43 -6.88 -11.17
N THR A 53 1.94 -7.98 -11.74
CA THR A 53 1.42 -9.11 -10.96
C THR A 53 2.55 -9.78 -10.16
N GLY A 54 2.21 -10.39 -9.03
CA GLY A 54 3.16 -10.97 -8.06
C GLY A 54 3.86 -9.93 -7.17
N VAL A 55 3.64 -8.64 -7.40
CA VAL A 55 4.22 -7.56 -6.60
C VAL A 55 3.21 -7.07 -5.57
N ARG A 56 3.73 -6.74 -4.38
CA ARG A 56 2.96 -6.21 -3.26
C ARG A 56 2.84 -4.69 -3.38
N TYR A 57 1.63 -4.17 -3.17
CA TYR A 57 1.32 -2.74 -3.21
C TYR A 57 0.50 -2.31 -2.00
N ILE A 58 0.62 -1.03 -1.65
CA ILE A 58 -0.40 -0.35 -0.86
C ILE A 58 -1.36 0.32 -1.85
N VAL A 59 -2.64 -0.01 -1.72
CA VAL A 59 -3.71 0.55 -2.55
C VAL A 59 -4.70 1.32 -1.68
N GLY A 60 -5.12 2.48 -2.16
CA GLY A 60 -6.25 3.23 -1.63
C GLY A 60 -7.36 3.26 -2.66
N CYS A 61 -8.50 2.64 -2.36
CA CYS A 61 -9.61 2.51 -3.29
C CYS A 61 -10.92 3.06 -2.71
N THR A 62 -11.80 3.46 -3.61
CA THR A 62 -13.16 3.92 -3.31
C THR A 62 -14.12 2.73 -3.16
N LEU A 63 -15.37 2.99 -2.75
CA LEU A 63 -16.41 1.96 -2.58
C LEU A 63 -16.72 1.21 -3.90
N GLY A 64 -16.44 1.82 -5.05
CA GLY A 64 -16.58 1.20 -6.38
C GLY A 64 -15.33 0.44 -6.87
N ASN A 65 -14.47 0.01 -5.95
CA ASN A 65 -13.23 -0.75 -6.19
C ASN A 65 -12.18 -0.03 -7.05
N THR A 66 -12.38 1.26 -7.31
CA THR A 66 -11.49 2.07 -8.12
C THR A 66 -10.42 2.69 -7.23
N CYS A 67 -9.16 2.50 -7.60
CA CYS A 67 -8.04 2.92 -6.77
C CYS A 67 -7.55 4.31 -7.15
N ASP A 68 -7.47 5.19 -6.14
CA ASP A 68 -6.99 6.57 -6.27
C ASP A 68 -5.45 6.61 -6.30
N TYR A 69 -4.81 5.73 -5.52
CA TYR A 69 -3.37 5.57 -5.49
C TYR A 69 -2.96 4.11 -5.35
N VAL A 70 -1.82 3.80 -5.97
CA VAL A 70 -1.18 2.47 -5.95
C VAL A 70 0.32 2.71 -5.80
N VAL A 71 0.90 2.25 -4.70
CA VAL A 71 2.32 2.48 -4.39
C VAL A 71 2.99 1.14 -4.12
N PRO A 72 4.15 0.85 -4.75
CA PRO A 72 4.91 -0.37 -4.46
C PRO A 72 5.21 -0.47 -2.97
N PHE A 73 4.90 -1.61 -2.37
CA PHE A 73 5.29 -1.87 -1.00
C PHE A 73 6.76 -2.27 -0.98
N THR A 74 7.60 -1.41 -0.43
CA THR A 74 9.00 -1.73 -0.14
C THR A 74 9.12 -1.96 1.36
N LEU A 75 9.68 -3.10 1.75
CA LEU A 75 10.23 -3.27 3.09
C LEU A 75 11.44 -2.34 3.19
N THR A 76 11.21 -1.08 3.53
CA THR A 76 12.32 -0.21 3.92
C THR A 76 12.93 -0.81 5.17
N PRO A 77 14.25 -1.13 5.19
CA PRO A 77 14.90 -1.55 6.42
C PRO A 77 14.64 -0.48 7.47
N ARG A 78 14.07 -0.89 8.61
CA ARG A 78 13.75 0.03 9.72
C ARG A 78 15.02 0.81 10.03
N ARG A 79 15.01 2.13 9.80
CA ARG A 79 16.16 2.99 10.13
C ARG A 79 16.50 2.73 11.60
N LYS A 80 17.71 2.24 11.88
CA LYS A 80 18.19 2.09 13.26
C LYS A 80 18.02 3.45 13.95
N PRO A 81 17.45 3.49 15.17
CA PRO A 81 17.40 4.73 15.94
C PRO A 81 18.82 5.30 16.00
N ARG A 82 18.99 6.55 15.54
CA ARG A 82 20.26 7.23 15.67
C ARG A 82 20.49 7.40 17.17
N ALA A 83 21.50 6.71 17.71
CA ALA A 83 21.90 6.90 19.10
C ALA A 83 22.12 8.41 19.32
N LYS A 84 21.37 9.01 20.24
CA LYS A 84 21.68 10.35 20.72
C LYS A 84 23.03 10.24 21.42
N ASN A 85 24.09 10.76 20.80
CA ASN A 85 25.34 11.02 21.51
C ASN A 85 25.07 12.16 22.50
N THR A 86 24.57 11.81 23.69
CA THR A 86 24.57 12.69 24.85
C THR A 86 26.01 12.74 25.36
N LYS A 87 26.84 13.57 24.74
CA LYS A 87 28.14 13.93 25.31
C LYS A 87 27.84 14.86 26.50
N ALA A 88 27.66 14.28 27.68
CA ALA A 88 27.61 15.05 28.92
C ALA A 88 29.00 15.66 29.12
N SER A 89 29.09 16.98 29.00
CA SER A 89 30.23 17.76 29.46
C SER A 89 30.21 17.76 30.98
N SER A 90 31.09 16.98 31.61
CA SER A 90 31.40 17.13 33.02
C SER A 90 32.36 18.31 33.17
N SER A 91 31.86 19.46 33.61
CA SER A 91 32.66 20.52 34.22
C SER A 91 32.92 20.13 35.68
N SER A 92 34.20 19.99 36.04
CA SER A 92 34.65 19.87 37.43
C SER A 92 34.98 21.27 37.95
N ASP A 93 34.38 21.65 39.08
CA ASP A 93 34.87 22.73 39.96
C ASP A 93 36.01 22.20 40.85
#